data_AF-A0A1B6LBB7-F1
#
_entry.id   AF-A0A1B6LBB7-F1
#
_cell.length_a   1.000
_cell.length_b   1.000
_cell.length_c   1.000
_cell.angle_alpha   90.00
_cell.angle_beta   90.00
_cell.angle_gamma   90.00
#
_symmetry.space_group_name_H-M   'P 1'
#
loop_
_entity.id
_entity.type
_entity.pdbx_description
1 polymer ?
#
loop_
_entity_poly.entity_id
_entity_poly.type
_entity_poly.pdbx_seq_one_letter_code
_entity_poly.pdbx_strand_id
1 'polypeptide(L)'
;PVFSRDGNSFLLLAAVQEGAIDSFTHIKHVTLTQQRIAVISHGHYEVSEILAWDSVNHLVYYLGTHELNPGQRHLYVVQDPDTDTPLHLEPQCLTCDLHQYLGARARATYVNCSHFNAFVSHLPPDGTDGMRHYVLMCEGPGLPLAGVHNTTNHRLLRTLFNKKKQCGKKLNELALPK
;
A
#
# COMPACT_ATOMS: atom_id res chain seq x y z
N PRO A 1 7.60 9.62 -10.51
CA PRO A 1 7.26 8.49 -11.42
C PRO A 1 8.08 7.27 -11.01
N VAL A 2 7.54 6.06 -11.20
CA VAL A 2 8.23 4.79 -10.95
C VAL A 2 8.42 4.08 -12.29
N PHE A 3 9.68 3.85 -12.69
CA PHE A 3 10.00 3.28 -14.00
C PHE A 3 10.08 1.76 -13.94
N SER A 4 9.68 1.10 -15.04
CA SER A 4 10.00 -0.31 -15.26
C SER A 4 11.51 -0.50 -15.42
N ARG A 5 11.99 -1.73 -15.22
CA ARG A 5 13.42 -2.05 -15.31
C ARG A 5 14.00 -1.85 -16.72
N ASP A 6 13.19 -2.11 -17.75
CA ASP A 6 13.56 -1.91 -19.16
C ASP A 6 13.41 -0.44 -19.62
N GLY A 7 12.82 0.43 -18.78
CA GLY A 7 12.54 1.82 -19.10
C GLY A 7 11.45 2.04 -20.15
N ASN A 8 10.78 0.99 -20.61
CA ASN A 8 9.74 1.09 -21.63
C ASN A 8 8.39 1.55 -21.07
N SER A 9 8.20 1.43 -19.75
CA SER A 9 6.98 1.82 -19.08
C SER A 9 7.26 2.57 -17.79
N PHE A 10 6.31 3.38 -17.34
CA PHE A 10 6.39 4.01 -16.03
C PHE A 10 5.01 4.29 -15.44
N LEU A 11 4.98 4.36 -14.12
CA LEU A 11 3.82 4.71 -13.32
C LEU A 11 3.91 6.16 -12.85
N LEU A 12 2.78 6.85 -12.87
CA LEU A 12 2.65 8.22 -12.36
C LEU A 12 1.30 8.43 -11.69
N LEU A 13 1.26 9.42 -10.80
CA LEU A 13 0.03 9.89 -10.16
C LEU A 13 -0.58 11.00 -11.00
N ALA A 14 -1.87 10.88 -11.33
CA ALA A 14 -2.61 11.90 -12.06
C ALA A 14 -4.10 11.83 -11.74
N ALA A 15 -4.79 12.95 -11.92
CA ALA A 15 -6.24 13.00 -11.79
C ALA A 15 -6.92 12.05 -12.79
N VAL A 16 -7.89 11.31 -12.28
CA VAL A 16 -8.82 10.45 -13.00
C VAL A 16 -10.22 10.85 -12.57
N GLN A 17 -11.11 11.01 -13.55
CA GLN A 17 -12.51 11.31 -13.31
C GLN A 17 -13.23 10.04 -12.87
N GLU A 18 -13.87 10.10 -11.70
CA GLU A 18 -14.62 9.00 -11.08
C GLU A 18 -16.08 9.44 -10.97
N GLY A 19 -16.91 9.01 -11.93
CA GLY A 19 -18.28 9.49 -12.07
C GLY A 19 -18.39 10.80 -12.87
N ALA A 20 -19.45 11.57 -12.63
CA ALA A 20 -19.79 12.71 -13.47
C ALA A 20 -18.99 13.98 -13.16
N ILE A 21 -18.63 14.20 -11.89
CA ILE A 21 -18.09 15.48 -11.41
C ILE A 21 -16.80 15.30 -10.61
N ASP A 22 -16.66 14.17 -9.91
CA ASP A 22 -15.56 13.97 -8.99
C ASP A 22 -14.30 13.49 -9.73
N SER A 23 -13.15 13.95 -9.25
CA SER A 23 -11.84 13.52 -9.74
C SER A 23 -10.93 13.25 -8.57
N PHE A 24 -10.19 12.15 -8.63
CA PHE A 24 -9.24 11.74 -7.61
C PHE A 24 -7.88 11.44 -8.23
N THR A 25 -6.82 11.56 -7.45
CA THR A 25 -5.47 11.17 -7.87
C THR A 25 -5.36 9.65 -7.91
N HIS A 26 -5.05 9.10 -9.08
CA HIS A 26 -4.91 7.67 -9.31
C HIS A 26 -3.64 7.35 -10.09
N ILE A 27 -3.31 6.06 -10.17
CA ILE A 27 -2.11 5.57 -10.85
C ILE A 27 -2.41 5.36 -12.33
N LYS A 28 -1.60 5.99 -13.17
CA LYS A 28 -1.56 5.73 -14.61
C LYS A 28 -0.29 4.96 -14.97
N HIS A 29 -0.45 3.89 -15.74
CA HIS A 29 0.61 3.17 -16.40
C HIS A 29 0.77 3.69 -17.83
N VAL A 30 1.99 4.14 -18.16
CA VAL A 30 2.33 4.68 -19.48
C VAL A 30 3.33 3.73 -20.12
N THR A 31 2.99 3.22 -21.30
CA THR A 31 3.86 2.37 -22.13
C THR A 31 4.35 3.18 -23.32
N LEU A 32 5.66 3.37 -23.42
CA LEU A 32 6.29 4.24 -24.41
C LEU A 32 6.23 3.65 -25.82
N THR A 33 6.58 2.36 -25.99
CA THR A 33 6.58 1.71 -27.31
C THR A 33 5.20 1.69 -27.99
N GLN A 34 4.14 1.56 -27.20
CA GLN A 34 2.75 1.49 -27.70
C GLN A 34 2.03 2.84 -27.65
N GLN A 35 2.67 3.88 -27.10
CA GLN A 35 2.04 5.18 -26.80
C GLN A 35 0.70 5.02 -26.05
N ARG A 36 0.65 4.04 -25.15
CA ARG A 36 -0.58 3.65 -24.45
C ARG A 36 -0.55 4.18 -23.02
N ILE A 37 -1.69 4.69 -22.56
CA ILE A 37 -1.92 5.06 -21.16
C ILE A 37 -3.08 4.24 -20.64
N ALA A 38 -2.88 3.56 -19.51
CA ALA A 38 -3.90 2.80 -18.78
C ALA A 38 -4.04 3.35 -17.36
N VAL A 39 -5.27 3.45 -16.86
CA VAL A 39 -5.55 3.74 -15.46
C VAL A 39 -5.61 2.41 -14.71
N ILE A 40 -4.82 2.24 -13.66
CA ILE A 40 -4.72 0.96 -12.95
C ILE A 40 -5.31 0.99 -11.55
N SER A 41 -5.55 2.17 -10.97
CA SER A 41 -6.35 2.33 -9.75
C SER A 41 -7.59 3.17 -10.04
N HIS A 42 -8.69 2.86 -9.36
CA HIS A 42 -9.96 3.57 -9.49
C HIS A 42 -10.72 3.55 -8.16
N GLY A 43 -11.75 4.39 -8.07
CA GLY A 43 -12.64 4.54 -6.92
C GLY A 43 -12.57 5.93 -6.26
N HIS A 44 -13.47 6.19 -5.31
CA HIS A 44 -13.64 7.49 -4.64
C HIS A 44 -12.63 7.70 -3.49
N TYR A 45 -11.34 7.57 -3.77
CA TYR A 45 -10.26 7.83 -2.80
C TYR A 45 -9.00 8.36 -3.49
N GLU A 46 -8.11 8.98 -2.71
CA GLU A 46 -6.87 9.59 -3.20
C GLU A 46 -5.69 8.64 -3.07
N VAL A 47 -4.95 8.42 -4.15
CA VAL A 47 -3.63 7.80 -4.09
C VAL A 47 -2.60 8.86 -3.72
N SER A 48 -1.94 8.64 -2.57
CA SER A 48 -0.96 9.57 -2.01
C SER A 48 0.48 9.29 -2.46
N GLU A 49 0.85 8.02 -2.65
CA GLU A 49 2.23 7.63 -2.96
C GLU A 49 2.30 6.26 -3.64
N ILE A 50 3.08 6.14 -4.71
CA ILE A 50 3.47 4.84 -5.29
C ILE A 50 4.73 4.38 -4.55
N LEU A 51 4.65 3.25 -3.86
CA LEU A 51 5.76 2.73 -3.06
C LEU A 51 6.73 1.89 -3.88
N ALA A 52 6.19 1.05 -4.75
CA ALA A 52 6.95 0.05 -5.47
C ALA A 52 6.17 -0.55 -6.63
N TRP A 53 6.89 -0.98 -7.66
CA TRP A 53 6.38 -1.80 -8.75
C TRP A 53 7.21 -3.07 -8.88
N ASP A 54 6.60 -4.21 -8.53
CA ASP A 54 7.14 -5.54 -8.72
C ASP A 54 6.73 -6.05 -10.10
N SER A 55 7.56 -5.77 -11.11
CA SER A 55 7.32 -6.19 -12.49
C SER A 55 7.48 -7.71 -12.71
N VAL A 56 7.99 -8.46 -11.72
CA VAL A 56 8.12 -9.93 -11.82
C VAL A 56 6.80 -10.59 -11.42
N ASN A 57 6.17 -10.07 -10.36
CA ASN A 57 4.87 -10.57 -9.88
C ASN A 57 3.66 -9.78 -10.43
N HIS A 58 3.90 -8.76 -11.26
CA HIS A 58 2.89 -7.85 -11.79
C HIS A 58 2.08 -7.11 -10.71
N LEU A 59 2.76 -6.60 -9.67
CA LEU A 59 2.11 -5.92 -8.54
C LEU A 59 2.63 -4.50 -8.34
N VAL A 60 1.71 -3.57 -8.11
CA VAL A 60 1.99 -2.18 -7.74
C VAL A 60 1.51 -1.95 -6.32
N TYR A 61 2.43 -1.55 -5.44
CA TYR A 61 2.13 -1.19 -4.04
C TYR A 61 2.06 0.32 -3.90
N TYR A 62 1.04 0.81 -3.19
CA TYR A 62 0.82 2.24 -3.02
C TYR A 62 0.08 2.56 -1.72
N LEU A 63 0.16 3.82 -1.29
CA LEU A 63 -0.61 4.36 -0.17
C LEU A 63 -1.79 5.18 -0.70
N GLY A 64 -2.97 4.94 -0.16
CA GLY A 64 -4.18 5.70 -0.49
C GLY A 64 -5.04 6.01 0.72
N THR A 65 -5.96 6.95 0.58
CA THR A 65 -6.98 7.22 1.60
C THR A 65 -8.07 6.16 1.59
N HIS A 66 -8.84 6.07 2.67
CA HIS A 66 -10.08 5.29 2.67
C HIS A 66 -11.21 6.12 2.07
N GLU A 67 -12.04 5.52 1.21
CA GLU A 67 -13.15 6.20 0.52
C GLU A 67 -14.05 7.00 1.47
N LEU A 68 -14.53 6.35 2.54
CA LEU A 68 -15.39 6.99 3.53
C LEU A 68 -14.64 7.80 4.60
N ASN A 69 -13.30 7.73 4.66
CA ASN A 69 -12.51 8.33 5.73
C ASN A 69 -11.20 8.91 5.19
N PRO A 70 -11.20 10.14 4.62
CA PRO A 70 -10.03 10.71 3.97
C PRO A 70 -8.85 10.99 4.92
N GLY A 71 -9.10 11.06 6.24
CA GLY A 71 -8.04 11.17 7.26
C GLY A 71 -7.30 9.86 7.55
N GLN A 72 -7.74 8.73 6.98
CA GLN A 72 -7.09 7.44 7.09
C GLN A 72 -6.16 7.23 5.89
N ARG A 73 -5.09 6.46 6.10
CA ARG A 73 -4.12 6.11 5.05
C ARG A 73 -3.82 4.62 5.14
N HIS A 74 -3.96 3.92 4.03
CA HIS A 74 -3.85 2.48 3.95
C HIS A 74 -2.88 2.04 2.85
N LEU A 75 -2.33 0.84 3.03
CA LEU A 75 -1.54 0.15 2.02
C LEU A 75 -2.47 -0.63 1.08
N TYR A 76 -2.33 -0.37 -0.20
CA TYR A 76 -3.02 -1.06 -1.28
C TYR A 76 -2.04 -1.81 -2.18
N VAL A 77 -2.57 -2.81 -2.88
CA VAL A 77 -1.89 -3.49 -3.97
C VAL A 77 -2.84 -3.64 -5.16
N VAL A 78 -2.35 -3.41 -6.37
CA VAL A 78 -3.09 -3.63 -7.62
C VAL A 78 -2.21 -4.34 -8.64
N GLN A 79 -2.82 -5.08 -9.55
CA GLN A 79 -2.08 -5.70 -10.65
C GLN A 79 -1.74 -4.68 -11.74
N ASP A 80 -0.57 -4.85 -12.35
CA ASP A 80 -0.20 -4.08 -13.54
C ASP A 80 -0.91 -4.63 -14.80
N PRO A 81 -0.98 -3.84 -15.89
CA PRO A 81 -1.77 -4.19 -17.06
C PRO A 81 -1.05 -5.15 -18.03
N ASP A 82 0.16 -5.61 -17.72
CA ASP A 82 0.91 -6.55 -18.57
C ASP A 82 0.46 -8.01 -18.36
N THR A 83 -0.46 -8.24 -17.43
CA THR A 83 -1.16 -9.51 -17.32
C THR A 83 -2.23 -9.62 -18.43
N ASP A 84 -2.23 -10.73 -19.18
CA ASP A 84 -3.23 -11.06 -20.23
C ASP A 84 -4.67 -11.26 -19.67
N THR A 85 -4.90 -10.90 -18.40
CA THR A 85 -6.18 -11.01 -17.72
C THR A 85 -7.07 -9.81 -18.04
N PRO A 86 -8.23 -10.03 -18.70
CA PRO A 86 -9.14 -8.94 -19.11
C PRO A 86 -9.93 -8.32 -17.95
N LEU A 87 -9.74 -8.77 -16.71
CA LEU A 87 -10.34 -8.13 -15.55
C LEU A 87 -9.38 -7.08 -15.01
N HIS A 88 -9.79 -5.81 -15.10
CA HIS A 88 -9.36 -4.78 -14.16
C HIS A 88 -9.69 -5.27 -12.75
N LEU A 89 -8.73 -5.92 -12.10
CA LEU A 89 -8.90 -6.36 -10.73
C LEU A 89 -8.96 -5.12 -9.84
N GLU A 90 -10.02 -5.03 -9.04
CA GLU A 90 -10.18 -3.98 -8.07
C GLU A 90 -8.94 -3.93 -7.16
N PRO A 91 -8.41 -2.72 -6.85
CA PRO A 91 -7.28 -2.61 -5.95
C PRO A 91 -7.59 -3.19 -4.57
N GLN A 92 -6.68 -4.02 -4.06
CA GLN A 92 -6.86 -4.69 -2.79
C GLN A 92 -6.25 -3.86 -1.65
N CYS A 93 -7.09 -3.43 -0.70
CA CYS A 93 -6.63 -2.74 0.50
C CYS A 93 -6.12 -3.72 1.57
N LEU A 94 -4.80 -3.84 1.73
CA LEU A 94 -4.17 -4.79 2.66
C LEU A 94 -4.38 -4.42 4.14
N THR A 95 -4.65 -3.15 4.43
CA THR A 95 -4.76 -2.64 5.81
C THR A 95 -6.17 -2.20 6.21
N CYS A 96 -7.16 -2.28 5.31
CA CYS A 96 -8.55 -1.95 5.64
C CYS A 96 -9.17 -3.06 6.50
N ASP A 97 -8.95 -4.33 6.11
CA ASP A 97 -9.26 -5.49 6.95
C ASP A 97 -7.98 -6.29 7.25
N LEU A 98 -7.36 -5.95 8.39
CA LEU A 98 -6.15 -6.62 8.88
C LEU A 98 -6.36 -8.12 9.14
N HIS A 99 -7.59 -8.55 9.43
CA HIS A 99 -7.89 -9.95 9.66
C HIS A 99 -7.82 -10.74 8.36
N GLN A 100 -8.49 -10.22 7.32
CA GLN A 100 -8.60 -10.84 6.02
C GLN A 100 -7.23 -10.99 5.34
N TYR A 101 -6.41 -9.95 5.34
CA TYR A 101 -5.21 -9.91 4.50
C TYR A 101 -3.90 -10.17 5.25
N LEU A 102 -3.75 -9.66 6.48
CA LEU A 102 -2.48 -9.78 7.22
C LEU A 102 -2.49 -10.92 8.27
N GLY A 103 -3.66 -11.49 8.54
CA GLY A 103 -3.88 -12.58 9.48
C GLY A 103 -3.96 -12.17 10.96
N ALA A 104 -4.28 -13.14 11.81
CA ALA A 104 -4.62 -12.90 13.23
C ALA A 104 -3.49 -12.22 14.04
N ARG A 105 -2.23 -12.57 13.79
CA ARG A 105 -1.08 -11.98 14.50
C ARG A 105 -0.92 -10.49 14.17
N ALA A 106 -1.10 -10.13 12.90
CA ALA A 106 -1.02 -8.74 12.47
C ALA A 106 -2.21 -7.93 13.05
N ARG A 107 -3.44 -8.47 12.98
CA ARG A 107 -4.60 -7.85 13.64
C ARG A 107 -4.34 -7.53 15.11
N ALA A 108 -3.80 -8.48 15.88
CA ALA A 108 -3.48 -8.27 17.29
C ALA A 108 -2.37 -7.21 17.51
N THR A 109 -1.49 -7.04 16.52
CA THR A 109 -0.37 -6.10 16.58
C THR A 109 -0.80 -4.67 16.23
N TYR A 110 -1.52 -4.49 15.13
CA TYR A 110 -1.94 -3.20 14.56
C TYR A 110 -3.33 -2.74 15.03
N VAL A 111 -3.73 -3.11 16.26
CA VAL A 111 -5.02 -2.70 16.83
C VAL A 111 -5.12 -1.17 16.91
N ASN A 112 -6.28 -0.64 16.50
CA ASN A 112 -6.58 0.79 16.51
C ASN A 112 -5.59 1.62 15.68
N CYS A 113 -5.21 1.10 14.51
CA CYS A 113 -4.41 1.81 13.54
C CYS A 113 -5.21 2.08 12.27
N SER A 114 -5.21 3.32 11.82
CA SER A 114 -5.86 3.75 10.58
C SER A 114 -5.00 4.67 9.73
N HIS A 115 -3.82 5.07 10.22
CA HIS A 115 -2.83 5.81 9.47
C HIS A 115 -1.56 4.98 9.35
N PHE A 116 -1.42 4.31 8.21
CA PHE A 116 -0.30 3.43 7.91
C PHE A 116 0.73 4.12 7.04
N ASN A 117 1.98 3.75 7.19
CA ASN A 117 3.06 4.01 6.25
C ASN A 117 3.70 2.68 5.88
N ALA A 118 4.34 2.59 4.71
CA ALA A 118 5.00 1.36 4.29
C ALA A 118 6.25 1.63 3.45
N PHE A 119 7.18 0.68 3.54
CA PHE A 119 8.41 0.69 2.76
C PHE A 119 8.61 -0.69 2.16
N VAL A 120 8.59 -0.78 0.84
CA VAL A 120 8.71 -2.07 0.13
C VAL A 120 10.17 -2.29 -0.25
N SER A 121 10.64 -3.54 -0.13
CA SER A 121 12.00 -3.89 -0.54
C SER A 121 12.18 -3.64 -2.03
N HIS A 122 13.36 -3.17 -2.45
CA HIS A 122 13.69 -3.03 -3.86
C HIS A 122 13.64 -4.38 -4.59
N LEU A 123 13.35 -4.32 -5.90
CA LEU A 123 13.52 -5.49 -6.77
C LEU A 123 14.99 -5.94 -6.74
N PRO A 124 15.24 -7.25 -6.57
CA PRO A 124 16.56 -7.84 -6.72
C PRO A 124 17.26 -7.40 -8.02
N PRO A 125 18.58 -7.10 -8.00
CA PRO A 125 19.29 -6.60 -9.18
C PRO A 125 19.38 -7.59 -10.33
N ASP A 126 19.28 -8.89 -10.05
CA ASP A 126 19.18 -9.96 -11.06
C ASP A 126 17.80 -9.95 -11.74
N GLY A 127 16.77 -9.54 -11.00
CA GLY A 127 15.35 -9.50 -11.39
C GLY A 127 14.81 -10.85 -11.79
N THR A 128 15.34 -11.91 -11.18
CA THR A 128 14.80 -13.27 -11.30
C THR A 128 13.67 -13.51 -10.30
N ASP A 129 13.73 -12.80 -9.16
CA ASP A 129 12.70 -12.87 -8.13
C ASP A 129 12.04 -11.50 -7.94
N GLY A 130 10.77 -11.52 -7.60
CA GLY A 130 10.06 -10.31 -7.20
C GLY A 130 10.47 -9.82 -5.81
N MET A 131 9.82 -8.74 -5.38
CA MET A 131 10.00 -8.16 -4.06
C MET A 131 9.54 -9.16 -3.01
N ARG A 132 10.29 -9.31 -1.90
CA ARG A 132 10.03 -10.36 -0.90
C ARG A 132 9.43 -9.85 0.40
N HIS A 133 9.68 -8.59 0.73
CA HIS A 133 9.31 -8.04 2.04
C HIS A 133 8.87 -6.58 1.93
N TYR A 134 8.05 -6.17 2.88
CA TYR A 134 7.78 -4.77 3.14
C TYR A 134 7.71 -4.51 4.64
N VAL A 135 8.07 -3.30 5.04
CA VAL A 135 7.86 -2.79 6.38
C VAL A 135 6.50 -2.10 6.40
N LEU A 136 5.64 -2.48 7.34
CA LEU A 136 4.37 -1.82 7.61
C LEU A 136 4.46 -1.11 8.96
N MET A 137 4.26 0.20 8.95
CA MET A 137 4.32 1.07 10.12
C MET A 137 2.93 1.65 10.41
N CYS A 138 2.48 1.50 11.65
CA CYS A 138 1.38 2.28 12.18
C CYS A 138 1.91 3.62 12.69
N GLU A 139 1.33 4.72 12.21
CA GLU A 139 1.62 6.07 12.68
C GLU A 139 0.50 6.63 13.57
N GLY A 140 -0.70 6.05 13.53
CA GLY A 140 -1.81 6.46 14.39
C GLY A 140 -3.14 5.78 14.06
N PRO A 141 -4.20 6.06 14.86
CA PRO A 141 -4.20 6.89 16.08
C PRO A 141 -3.58 6.20 17.30
N GLY A 142 -3.44 4.87 17.28
CA GLY A 142 -2.72 4.12 18.29
C GLY A 142 -1.22 4.48 18.36
N LEU A 143 -0.54 3.97 19.39
CA LEU A 143 0.89 4.24 19.56
C LEU A 143 1.71 3.63 18.40
N PRO A 144 2.71 4.37 17.87
CA PRO A 144 3.47 3.91 16.73
C PRO A 144 4.12 2.54 16.91
N LEU A 145 4.08 1.74 15.86
CA LEU A 145 4.73 0.43 15.80
C LEU A 145 5.04 0.07 14.36
N ALA A 146 6.05 -0.76 14.14
CA ALA A 146 6.36 -1.26 12.80
C ALA A 146 6.73 -2.75 12.82
N GLY A 147 6.49 -3.42 11.70
CA GLY A 147 6.78 -4.82 11.50
C GLY A 147 7.14 -5.12 10.05
N VAL A 148 7.93 -6.16 9.85
CA VAL A 148 8.29 -6.71 8.54
C VAL A 148 7.26 -7.76 8.16
N HIS A 149 6.73 -7.64 6.96
CA HIS A 149 5.77 -8.56 6.35
C HIS A 149 6.37 -9.19 5.09
N ASN A 150 5.91 -10.40 4.79
CA ASN A 150 6.20 -11.08 3.52
C ASN A 150 5.26 -10.54 2.41
N THR A 151 5.73 -10.33 1.18
CA THR A 151 4.90 -9.84 0.06
C THR A 151 3.95 -10.88 -0.52
N THR A 152 4.29 -12.17 -0.48
CA THR A 152 3.51 -13.28 -1.05
C THR A 152 2.24 -13.58 -0.25
N ASN A 153 2.32 -13.51 1.09
CA ASN A 153 1.18 -13.88 1.97
C ASN A 153 0.86 -12.82 3.02
N HIS A 154 1.52 -11.67 2.97
CA HIS A 154 1.31 -10.52 3.86
C HIS A 154 1.44 -10.81 5.37
N ARG A 155 1.98 -11.97 5.75
CA ARG A 155 2.13 -12.35 7.16
C ARG A 155 3.21 -11.54 7.83
N LEU A 156 2.93 -11.11 9.06
CA LEU A 156 3.92 -10.49 9.94
C LEU A 156 5.03 -11.49 10.30
N LEU A 157 6.24 -11.22 9.82
CA LEU A 157 7.44 -12.01 10.11
C LEU A 157 8.07 -11.58 11.44
N ARG A 158 8.28 -10.27 11.61
CA ARG A 158 8.99 -9.73 12.77
C ARG A 158 8.52 -8.32 13.11
N THR A 159 8.26 -8.05 14.38
CA THR A 159 8.06 -6.68 14.87
C THR A 159 9.42 -5.97 14.99
N LEU A 160 9.54 -4.79 14.38
CA LEU A 160 10.74 -3.94 14.46
C LEU A 160 10.75 -3.13 15.76
N PHE A 161 9.65 -2.43 16.03
CA PHE A 161 9.43 -1.73 17.28
C PHE A 161 7.94 -1.68 17.63
N ASN A 162 7.64 -1.50 18.92
CA ASN A 162 6.27 -1.37 19.40
C ASN A 162 6.24 -0.43 20.60
N LYS A 163 5.81 0.82 20.38
CA LYS A 163 5.76 1.84 21.45
C LYS A 163 4.68 1.56 22.49
N LYS A 164 3.63 0.79 22.15
CA LYS A 164 2.63 0.32 23.13
C LYS A 164 3.25 -0.53 24.24
N LYS A 165 4.20 -1.40 23.90
CA LYS A 165 4.93 -2.19 24.91
C LYS A 165 5.91 -1.35 25.75
N GLN A 166 6.50 -0.31 25.15
CA GLN A 166 7.54 0.51 25.80
C GLN A 166 6.93 1.59 26.72
N CYS A 167 5.89 2.29 26.25
CA CYS A 167 5.36 3.48 26.90
C CYS A 167 3.88 3.37 27.27
N GLY A 168 3.16 2.34 26.81
CA GLY A 168 1.70 2.25 26.97
C GLY A 168 1.23 2.32 28.42
N LYS A 169 1.95 1.68 29.36
CA LYS A 169 1.61 1.75 30.79
C LYS A 169 1.71 3.18 31.34
N LYS A 170 2.83 3.87 31.05
CA LYS A 170 3.08 5.24 31.48
C LYS A 170 2.05 6.22 30.90
N LEU A 171 1.69 6.03 29.63
CA LEU A 171 0.73 6.91 28.96
C LEU A 171 -0.70 6.73 29.49
N ASN A 172 -1.06 5.53 29.95
CA ASN A 172 -2.36 5.28 30.58
C ASN A 172 -2.51 5.97 31.94
N GLU A 173 -1.41 6.37 32.59
CA GLU A 173 -1.42 7.13 33.84
C GLU A 173 -1.58 8.63 33.60
N LEU A 174 -1.49 9.09 32.34
CA LEU A 174 -1.63 10.49 31.95
C LEU A 174 -3.04 10.76 31.42
N ALA A 175 -3.56 11.95 31.71
CA ALA A 175 -4.82 12.44 31.16
C ALA A 175 -4.63 12.90 29.70
N LEU A 176 -4.48 11.94 28.78
CA LEU A 176 -4.43 12.23 27.36
C LEU A 176 -5.79 12.77 26.88
N PRO A 177 -5.79 13.73 25.93
CA PRO A 177 -7.01 14.17 25.28
C PRO A 177 -7.75 12.97 24.67
N LYS A 178 -9.08 12.99 24.81
CA LYS A 178 -9.96 12.00 24.17
C LYS A 178 -10.32 12.44 22.77
#